data_AF-A0A2E6W3T5-F1
#
_entry.id   AF-A0A2E6W3T5-F1
#
_cell.length_a   1.000
_cell.length_b   1.000
_cell.length_c   1.000
_cell.angle_alpha   90.00
_cell.angle_beta   90.00
_cell.angle_gamma   90.00
#
_symmetry.space_group_name_H-M   'P 1'
#
loop_
_entity.id
_entity.type
_entity.pdbx_description
1 polymer ?
#
loop_
_entity_poly.entity_id
_entity_poly.type
_entity_poly.pdbx_seq_one_letter_code
_entity_poly.pdbx_strand_id
1 'polypeptide(L)'
;MNEVGECLVAFLFGAIVGLVVQRSRFCNTAALRDAILFKSFRNTKALLVAMMILTIGFTGFISIGEGRTMKFDVGINQVIGLFLFGIGMVLAGACTVSTWVKAGEGNVGAVWALIFTFIGMFLFSLFWSVSYWPPAPASMTGVVDLSALQFGFANAETLQEKLGIPAIFFGLAQTLILAGIYSLILRRERLEKVNAAES
;
A
#
# COMPACT_ATOMS: atom_id res chain seq x y z
N MET A 1 10.62 21.99 14.63
CA MET A 1 11.17 20.95 15.52
C MET A 1 12.65 20.79 15.20
N ASN A 2 13.47 20.31 16.12
CA ASN A 2 14.89 20.06 15.84
C ASN A 2 15.00 18.78 14.97
N GLU A 3 15.90 18.72 13.99
CA GLU A 3 16.04 17.58 13.05
C GLU A 3 16.23 16.25 13.81
N VAL A 4 17.01 16.29 14.89
CA VAL A 4 17.23 15.13 15.77
C VAL A 4 15.93 14.65 16.43
N GLY A 5 15.04 15.57 16.79
CA GLY A 5 13.75 15.25 17.39
C GLY A 5 12.82 14.53 16.42
N GLU A 6 12.79 14.95 15.15
CA GLU A 6 12.00 14.30 14.10
C GLU A 6 12.50 12.87 13.83
N CYS A 7 13.82 12.67 13.76
CA CYS A 7 14.43 11.34 13.62
C CYS A 7 14.09 10.42 14.80
N LEU A 8 14.09 10.94 16.03
CA LEU A 8 13.77 10.17 17.23
C LEU A 8 12.31 9.72 17.25
N VAL A 9 11.38 10.62 16.88
CA VAL A 9 9.96 10.31 16.76
C VAL A 9 9.72 9.26 15.67
N ALA A 10 10.36 9.41 14.50
CA ALA A 10 10.27 8.44 13.41
C ALA A 10 10.81 7.06 13.82
N PHE A 11 11.93 7.02 14.56
CA PHE A 11 12.51 5.77 15.06
C PHE A 11 11.60 5.08 16.07
N LEU A 12 11.07 5.81 17.05
CA LEU A 12 10.15 5.27 18.05
C LEU A 12 8.87 4.76 17.40
N PHE A 13 8.30 5.53 16.46
CA PHE A 13 7.12 5.12 15.71
C PHE A 13 7.39 3.84 14.90
N GLY A 14 8.51 3.81 14.16
CA GLY A 14 8.92 2.64 13.39
C GLY A 14 9.13 1.39 14.25
N ALA A 15 9.74 1.53 15.44
CA ALA A 15 9.95 0.44 16.38
C ALA A 15 8.61 -0.11 16.92
N ILE A 16 7.69 0.76 17.30
CA ILE A 16 6.36 0.36 17.80
C ILE A 16 5.58 -0.36 16.70
N VAL A 17 5.53 0.22 15.49
CA VAL A 17 4.83 -0.40 14.35
C VAL A 17 5.47 -1.74 14.00
N GLY A 18 6.79 -1.83 13.98
CA GLY A 18 7.53 -3.08 13.73
C GLY A 18 7.15 -4.18 14.73
N LEU A 19 7.12 -3.88 16.02
CA LEU A 19 6.72 -4.82 17.07
C LEU A 19 5.27 -5.30 16.91
N VAL A 20 4.34 -4.40 16.55
CA VAL A 20 2.94 -4.74 16.32
C VAL A 20 2.80 -5.66 15.11
N VAL A 21 3.51 -5.38 14.00
CA VAL A 21 3.49 -6.21 12.79
C VAL A 21 4.11 -7.58 13.06
N GLN A 22 5.19 -7.65 13.83
CA GLN A 22 5.83 -8.89 14.26
C GLN A 22 4.86 -9.80 15.03
N ARG A 23 4.17 -9.23 16.03
CA ARG A 23 3.21 -9.99 16.84
C ARG A 23 1.96 -10.42 16.07
N SER A 24 1.50 -9.58 15.13
CA SER A 24 0.30 -9.88 14.34
C SER A 24 0.56 -10.80 13.15
N ARG A 25 1.83 -11.08 12.80
CA ARG A 25 2.23 -11.84 11.60
C ARG A 25 1.52 -11.35 10.34
N PHE A 26 1.37 -10.04 10.24
CA PHE A 26 0.56 -9.40 9.22
C PHE A 26 1.27 -9.42 7.86
N CYS A 27 0.59 -9.95 6.84
CA CYS A 27 1.09 -10.00 5.47
C CYS A 27 -0.05 -9.75 4.49
N ASN A 28 0.04 -8.65 3.73
CA ASN A 28 -0.99 -8.26 2.76
C ASN A 28 -1.20 -9.33 1.69
N THR A 29 -0.10 -9.94 1.21
CA THR A 29 -0.16 -11.00 0.19
C THR A 29 -0.83 -12.25 0.75
N ALA A 30 -0.55 -12.63 1.99
CA ALA A 30 -1.23 -13.74 2.65
C ALA A 30 -2.71 -13.43 2.88
N ALA A 31 -3.06 -12.20 3.26
CA ALA A 31 -4.45 -11.78 3.46
C ALA A 31 -5.31 -11.93 2.19
N LEU A 32 -4.75 -11.64 1.02
CA LEU A 32 -5.43 -11.83 -0.27
C LEU A 32 -5.47 -13.30 -0.68
N ARG A 33 -4.34 -14.02 -0.57
CA ARG A 33 -4.26 -15.45 -0.88
C ARG A 33 -5.22 -16.27 -0.01
N ASP A 34 -5.26 -16.02 1.29
CA ASP A 34 -6.07 -16.78 2.23
C ASP A 34 -7.57 -16.51 2.05
N ALA A 35 -7.94 -15.28 1.62
CA ALA A 35 -9.31 -14.95 1.24
C ALA A 35 -9.78 -15.70 -0.01
N ILE A 36 -8.93 -15.78 -1.03
CA ILE A 36 -9.26 -16.39 -2.33
C ILE A 36 -9.23 -17.92 -2.24
N LEU A 37 -8.16 -18.48 -1.67
CA LEU A 37 -7.89 -19.92 -1.73
C LEU A 37 -8.54 -20.70 -0.56
N PHE A 38 -8.44 -20.17 0.65
CA PHE A 38 -8.90 -20.87 1.87
C PHE A 38 -10.23 -20.35 2.41
N LYS A 39 -10.79 -19.28 1.81
CA LYS A 39 -11.95 -18.53 2.34
C LYS A 39 -11.79 -18.14 3.81
N SER A 40 -10.54 -17.97 4.27
CA SER A 40 -10.23 -17.55 5.63
C SER A 40 -10.02 -16.05 5.67
N PHE A 41 -10.94 -15.34 6.32
CA PHE A 41 -10.96 -13.87 6.32
C PHE A 41 -10.27 -13.23 7.53
N ARG A 42 -9.50 -13.97 8.34
CA ARG A 42 -8.86 -13.41 9.55
C ARG A 42 -7.92 -12.26 9.21
N ASN A 43 -6.98 -12.50 8.30
CA ASN A 43 -5.98 -11.50 7.88
C ASN A 43 -6.61 -10.43 6.98
N THR A 44 -7.60 -10.81 6.16
CA THR A 44 -8.33 -9.89 5.27
C THR A 44 -9.15 -8.88 6.05
N LYS A 45 -9.82 -9.29 7.14
CA LYS A 45 -10.54 -8.38 8.05
C LYS A 45 -9.61 -7.34 8.66
N ALA A 46 -8.43 -7.76 9.13
CA ALA A 46 -7.42 -6.85 9.67
C ALA A 46 -6.92 -5.85 8.60
N LEU A 47 -6.71 -6.32 7.36
CA LEU A 47 -6.32 -5.46 6.24
C LEU A 47 -7.40 -4.42 5.92
N LEU A 48 -8.66 -4.82 5.82
CA LEU A 48 -9.77 -3.90 5.55
C LEU A 48 -9.90 -2.83 6.63
N VAL A 49 -9.79 -3.21 7.91
CA VAL A 49 -9.84 -2.26 9.03
C VAL A 49 -8.64 -1.30 9.00
N ALA A 50 -7.44 -1.80 8.76
CA ALA A 50 -6.25 -0.95 8.61
C ALA A 50 -6.43 0.05 7.46
N MET A 51 -6.90 -0.40 6.31
CA MET A 51 -7.18 0.48 5.17
C MET A 51 -8.21 1.56 5.52
N MET A 52 -9.29 1.23 6.24
CA MET A 52 -10.28 2.22 6.69
C MET A 52 -9.65 3.28 7.61
N ILE A 53 -8.89 2.85 8.62
CA ILE A 53 -8.24 3.76 9.58
C ILE A 53 -7.24 4.67 8.86
N LEU A 54 -6.38 4.11 8.00
CA LEU A 54 -5.40 4.89 7.25
C LEU A 54 -6.07 5.87 6.29
N THR A 55 -7.16 5.47 5.63
CA THR A 55 -7.91 6.36 4.72
C THR A 55 -8.49 7.56 5.48
N ILE A 56 -9.11 7.33 6.63
CA ILE A 56 -9.69 8.41 7.46
C ILE A 56 -8.59 9.29 8.03
N GLY A 57 -7.51 8.69 8.56
CA GLY A 57 -6.38 9.43 9.12
C GLY A 57 -5.75 10.35 8.08
N PHE A 58 -5.43 9.81 6.89
CA PHE A 58 -4.76 10.59 5.84
C PHE A 58 -5.67 11.69 5.27
N THR A 59 -6.95 11.41 5.04
CA THR A 59 -7.89 12.44 4.57
C THR A 59 -8.20 13.51 5.62
N GLY A 60 -8.16 13.16 6.91
CA GLY A 60 -8.21 14.12 8.01
C GLY A 60 -6.98 15.02 8.10
N PHE A 61 -5.77 14.47 7.91
CA PHE A 61 -4.55 15.29 7.87
C PHE A 61 -4.53 16.25 6.67
N ILE A 62 -5.06 15.82 5.51
CA ILE A 62 -5.21 16.69 4.33
C ILE A 62 -6.18 17.84 4.61
N SER A 63 -7.31 17.59 5.28
CA SER A 63 -8.29 18.66 5.55
C SER A 63 -7.84 19.67 6.60
N ILE A 64 -6.93 19.28 7.50
CA ILE A 64 -6.33 20.17 8.50
C ILE A 64 -5.16 20.98 7.89
N GLY A 65 -4.74 20.68 6.66
CA GLY A 65 -3.68 21.41 5.94
C GLY A 65 -2.25 20.98 6.28
N GLU A 66 -2.07 19.94 7.10
CA GLU A 66 -0.75 19.37 7.42
C GLU A 66 -0.40 18.13 6.57
N GLY A 67 -1.30 17.70 5.69
CA GLY A 67 -1.04 16.60 4.77
C GLY A 67 0.01 17.00 3.73
N ARG A 68 1.26 16.53 3.89
CA ARG A 68 2.27 16.56 2.82
C ARG A 68 1.93 15.50 1.78
N THR A 69 1.04 15.85 0.86
CA THR A 69 0.63 15.00 -0.25
C THR A 69 1.72 14.94 -1.31
N MET A 70 2.08 13.72 -1.70
CA MET A 70 2.99 13.49 -2.81
C MET A 70 2.16 13.35 -4.08
N LYS A 71 2.47 14.15 -5.11
CA LYS A 71 1.81 14.03 -6.42
C LYS A 71 2.45 12.87 -7.19
N PHE A 72 1.74 11.75 -7.26
CA PHE A 72 2.13 10.61 -8.09
C PHE A 72 1.40 10.64 -9.44
N ASP A 73 2.17 10.52 -10.52
CA ASP A 73 1.65 10.26 -11.85
C ASP A 73 1.28 8.79 -12.00
N VAL A 74 0.07 8.53 -12.50
CA VAL A 74 -0.41 7.17 -12.76
C VAL A 74 -0.38 6.92 -14.26
N GLY A 75 0.26 5.83 -14.65
CA GLY A 75 0.44 5.46 -16.05
C GLY A 75 0.45 3.94 -16.26
N ILE A 76 0.61 3.50 -17.49
CA ILE A 76 0.79 2.08 -17.84
C ILE A 76 2.05 1.51 -17.18
N ASN A 77 3.09 2.34 -17.01
CA ASN A 77 4.31 1.97 -16.28
C ASN A 77 4.00 1.50 -14.85
N GLN A 78 3.03 2.14 -14.18
CA GLN A 78 2.58 1.75 -12.85
C GLN A 78 1.87 0.40 -12.88
N VAL A 79 0.98 0.16 -13.85
CA VAL A 79 0.26 -1.13 -13.98
C VAL A 79 1.24 -2.28 -14.22
N ILE A 80 2.19 -2.10 -15.12
CA ILE A 80 3.24 -3.09 -15.41
C ILE A 80 4.10 -3.32 -14.16
N GLY A 81 4.50 -2.24 -13.48
CA GLY A 81 5.26 -2.28 -12.24
C GLY A 81 4.54 -3.04 -11.11
N LEU A 82 3.25 -2.78 -10.88
CA LEU A 82 2.44 -3.50 -9.88
C LEU A 82 2.38 -5.00 -10.19
N PHE A 83 2.25 -5.37 -11.47
CA PHE A 83 2.18 -6.77 -11.88
C PHE A 83 3.51 -7.51 -11.62
N LEU A 84 4.63 -6.93 -12.07
CA LEU A 84 5.98 -7.45 -11.81
C LEU A 84 6.29 -7.52 -10.31
N PHE A 85 5.94 -6.48 -9.56
CA PHE A 85 6.09 -6.45 -8.10
C PHE A 85 5.25 -7.53 -7.41
N GLY A 86 4.03 -7.77 -7.89
CA GLY A 86 3.15 -8.86 -7.44
C GLY A 86 3.79 -10.24 -7.63
N ILE A 87 4.34 -10.51 -8.82
CA ILE A 87 5.07 -11.75 -9.11
C ILE A 87 6.27 -11.89 -8.15
N GLY A 88 7.04 -10.82 -7.96
CA GLY A 88 8.16 -10.80 -7.03
C GLY A 88 7.75 -11.13 -5.58
N MET A 89 6.64 -10.58 -5.09
CA MET A 89 6.12 -10.89 -3.74
C MET A 89 5.72 -12.36 -3.59
N VAL A 90 5.19 -13.00 -4.63
CA VAL A 90 4.84 -14.43 -4.60
C VAL A 90 6.11 -15.29 -4.58
N LEU A 91 7.10 -14.97 -5.41
CA LEU A 91 8.39 -15.68 -5.46
C LEU A 91 9.19 -15.53 -4.15
N ALA A 92 9.16 -14.35 -3.54
CA ALA A 92 9.81 -14.10 -2.26
C ALA A 92 9.05 -14.71 -1.05
N GLY A 93 7.79 -15.11 -1.22
CA GLY A 93 6.95 -15.68 -0.14
C GLY A 93 6.59 -14.68 0.96
N ALA A 94 6.69 -13.37 0.70
CA ALA A 94 6.49 -12.30 1.67
C ALA A 94 6.13 -10.97 0.96
N CYS A 95 5.28 -10.15 1.57
CA CYS A 95 5.17 -8.75 1.18
C CYS A 95 6.34 -7.95 1.76
N THR A 96 6.69 -6.81 1.16
CA THR A 96 7.81 -5.96 1.58
C THR A 96 7.83 -5.67 3.08
N VAL A 97 6.68 -5.28 3.67
CA VAL A 97 6.56 -5.03 5.11
C VAL A 97 6.91 -6.27 5.94
N SER A 98 6.39 -7.44 5.54
CA SER A 98 6.69 -8.70 6.25
C SER A 98 8.13 -9.17 6.03
N THR A 99 8.78 -8.81 4.92
CA THR A 99 10.19 -9.12 4.65
C THR A 99 11.10 -8.40 5.65
N TRP A 100 10.83 -7.13 5.95
CA TRP A 100 11.56 -6.37 6.98
C TRP A 100 11.46 -7.02 8.36
N VAL A 101 10.24 -7.41 8.75
CA VAL A 101 9.99 -8.03 10.06
C VAL A 101 10.63 -9.42 10.15
N LYS A 102 10.48 -10.27 9.11
CA LYS A 102 11.10 -11.60 9.06
C LYS A 102 12.63 -11.51 9.03
N ALA A 103 13.20 -10.50 8.37
CA ALA A 103 14.64 -10.24 8.41
C ALA A 103 15.08 -9.90 9.85
N GLY A 104 14.31 -9.10 10.58
CA GLY A 104 14.53 -8.81 12.00
C GLY A 104 14.34 -10.02 12.93
N GLU A 105 13.52 -11.01 12.55
CA GLU A 105 13.39 -12.30 13.24
C GLU A 105 14.57 -13.26 12.97
N GLY A 106 15.49 -12.91 12.07
CA GLY A 106 16.63 -13.75 11.71
C GLY A 106 16.37 -14.74 10.57
N ASN A 107 15.29 -14.58 9.81
CA ASN A 107 15.05 -15.42 8.64
C ASN A 107 16.01 -15.07 7.49
N VAL A 108 17.01 -15.91 7.27
CA VAL A 108 18.03 -15.75 6.23
C VAL A 108 17.41 -15.60 4.83
N GLY A 109 16.32 -16.33 4.54
CA GLY A 109 15.63 -16.20 3.25
C GLY A 109 15.00 -14.81 3.04
N ALA A 110 14.46 -14.20 4.10
CA ALA A 110 13.93 -12.85 4.05
C ALA A 110 15.02 -11.80 3.89
N VAL A 111 16.19 -12.01 4.51
CA VAL A 111 17.36 -11.13 4.34
C VAL A 111 17.82 -11.12 2.88
N TRP A 112 17.94 -12.29 2.26
CA TRP A 112 18.29 -12.38 0.83
C TRP A 112 17.25 -11.69 -0.06
N ALA A 113 15.96 -11.92 0.18
CA ALA A 113 14.90 -11.23 -0.57
C ALA A 113 15.00 -9.70 -0.44
N LEU A 114 15.35 -9.19 0.75
CA LEU A 114 15.53 -7.76 1.01
C LEU A 114 16.73 -7.19 0.24
N ILE A 115 17.87 -7.88 0.26
CA ILE A 115 19.08 -7.48 -0.49
C ILE A 115 18.80 -7.43 -1.98
N PHE A 116 18.20 -8.48 -2.56
CA PHE A 116 17.88 -8.51 -3.99
C PHE A 116 16.82 -7.48 -4.39
N THR A 117 15.91 -7.10 -3.47
CA THR A 117 14.96 -6.01 -3.70
C THR A 117 15.70 -4.67 -3.88
N PHE A 118 16.67 -4.37 -3.02
CA PHE A 118 17.49 -3.15 -3.15
C PHE A 118 18.36 -3.16 -4.40
N ILE A 119 19.01 -4.29 -4.70
CA ILE A 119 19.81 -4.45 -5.91
C ILE A 119 18.96 -4.24 -7.17
N GLY A 120 17.78 -4.86 -7.22
CA GLY A 120 16.85 -4.71 -8.34
C GLY A 120 16.35 -3.27 -8.50
N MET A 121 15.99 -2.61 -7.40
CA MET A 121 15.56 -1.20 -7.41
C MET A 121 16.68 -0.28 -7.90
N PHE A 122 17.92 -0.50 -7.46
CA PHE A 122 19.08 0.27 -7.89
C PHE A 122 19.42 0.04 -9.38
N LEU A 123 19.47 -1.22 -9.82
CA LEU A 123 19.70 -1.58 -11.23
C LEU A 123 18.64 -1.01 -12.16
N PHE A 124 17.36 -1.12 -11.78
CA PHE A 124 16.26 -0.57 -12.57
C PHE A 124 16.35 0.96 -12.65
N SER A 125 16.67 1.62 -11.53
CA SER A 125 16.88 3.07 -11.52
C SER A 125 18.04 3.50 -12.44
N LEU A 126 19.14 2.75 -12.45
CA LEU A 126 20.27 3.01 -13.35
C LEU A 126 19.91 2.76 -14.82
N PHE A 127 19.23 1.64 -15.11
CA PHE A 127 18.82 1.30 -16.47
C PHE A 127 17.87 2.34 -17.06
N TRP A 128 16.91 2.80 -16.25
CA TRP A 128 15.98 3.86 -16.62
C TRP A 128 16.72 5.18 -16.85
N SER A 129 17.66 5.52 -15.96
CA SER A 129 18.51 6.72 -16.10
C SER A 129 19.33 6.73 -17.39
N VAL A 130 19.94 5.59 -17.77
CA VAL A 130 20.75 5.48 -18.99
C VAL A 130 19.88 5.51 -20.25
N SER A 131 18.70 4.88 -20.22
CA SER A 131 17.83 4.75 -21.39
C SER A 131 17.05 6.03 -21.73
N TYR A 132 16.78 6.89 -20.74
CA TYR A 132 15.98 8.11 -20.88
C TYR A 132 16.77 9.40 -20.58
N TRP A 133 18.07 9.44 -20.93
CA TRP A 133 18.93 10.63 -20.77
C TRP A 133 19.00 11.47 -22.07
N PRO A 134 18.83 12.81 -22.06
CA PRO A 134 18.62 13.72 -20.93
C PRO A 134 17.27 13.44 -20.24
N PRO A 135 17.14 13.65 -18.91
CA PRO A 135 15.90 13.41 -18.17
C PRO A 135 14.83 14.39 -18.68
N ALA A 136 14.22 14.06 -19.81
CA ALA A 136 13.43 14.99 -20.56
C ALA A 136 12.10 15.18 -19.80
N PRO A 137 11.65 16.44 -19.68
CA PRO A 137 10.56 16.91 -18.81
C PRO A 137 9.17 16.33 -19.16
N ALA A 138 9.06 15.41 -20.10
CA ALA A 138 7.79 14.86 -20.58
C ALA A 138 7.02 14.09 -19.49
N SER A 139 7.70 13.50 -18.49
CA SER A 139 7.02 12.72 -17.45
C SER A 139 6.61 13.52 -16.20
N MET A 140 6.95 14.82 -16.14
CA MET A 140 6.65 15.71 -15.00
C MET A 140 5.94 17.01 -15.43
N THR A 141 5.45 17.08 -16.67
CA THR A 141 4.81 18.28 -17.23
C THR A 141 3.29 18.31 -17.04
N GLY A 142 2.69 17.28 -16.44
CA GLY A 142 1.26 17.23 -16.16
C GLY A 142 0.37 17.17 -17.41
N VAL A 143 0.96 16.94 -18.58
CA VAL A 143 0.28 16.72 -19.87
C VAL A 143 0.18 15.21 -20.15
N VAL A 144 -0.92 14.80 -20.76
CA VAL A 144 -1.16 13.40 -21.17
C VAL A 144 -0.32 13.07 -22.39
N ASP A 145 0.86 12.48 -22.17
CA ASP A 145 1.75 12.03 -23.23
C ASP A 145 1.69 10.51 -23.42
N LEU A 146 1.32 10.10 -24.64
CA LEU A 146 1.31 8.69 -25.07
C LEU A 146 2.73 8.08 -25.09
N SER A 147 3.76 8.91 -25.25
CA SER A 147 5.18 8.58 -25.21
C SER A 147 5.70 8.33 -23.78
N ALA A 148 5.11 8.97 -22.77
CA ALA A 148 5.43 8.74 -21.35
C ALA A 148 4.50 7.70 -20.69
N LEU A 149 3.46 7.23 -21.41
CA LEU A 149 2.50 6.23 -20.95
C LEU A 149 1.80 6.63 -19.63
N GLN A 150 1.71 7.93 -19.33
CA GLN A 150 1.09 8.49 -18.13
C GLN A 150 -0.33 8.97 -18.44
N PHE A 151 -1.30 8.52 -17.64
CA PHE A 151 -2.70 8.95 -17.70
C PHE A 151 -2.99 10.17 -16.80
N GLY A 152 -1.93 10.78 -16.23
CA GLY A 152 -1.97 11.94 -15.35
C GLY A 152 -1.96 11.60 -13.86
N PHE A 153 -2.10 12.63 -13.01
CA PHE A 153 -2.08 12.48 -11.56
C PHE A 153 -3.36 11.85 -11.01
N ALA A 154 -3.24 10.74 -10.28
CA ALA A 154 -4.36 10.14 -9.55
C ALA A 154 -4.09 10.13 -8.04
N ASN A 155 -4.41 11.24 -7.37
CA ASN A 155 -4.36 11.39 -5.92
C ASN A 155 -5.65 12.08 -5.45
N ALA A 156 -6.05 11.87 -4.19
CA ALA A 156 -7.26 12.51 -3.64
C ALA A 156 -7.22 14.04 -3.72
N GLU A 157 -6.03 14.63 -3.59
CA GLU A 157 -5.80 16.07 -3.74
C GLU A 157 -5.90 16.53 -5.20
N THR A 158 -5.40 15.77 -6.18
CA THR A 158 -5.52 16.15 -7.59
C THR A 158 -6.94 15.96 -8.12
N LEU A 159 -7.69 15.01 -7.55
CA LEU A 159 -9.14 14.92 -7.75
C LEU A 159 -9.87 16.10 -7.09
N GLN A 160 -9.45 16.53 -5.89
CA GLN A 160 -9.99 17.72 -5.22
C GLN A 160 -9.72 19.00 -6.03
N GLU A 161 -8.52 19.19 -6.59
CA GLU A 161 -8.16 20.31 -7.47
C GLU A 161 -9.03 20.32 -8.74
N LYS A 162 -9.36 19.16 -9.32
CA LYS A 162 -10.16 19.05 -10.55
C LYS A 162 -11.67 19.11 -10.34
N LEU A 163 -12.18 18.56 -9.23
CA LEU A 163 -13.62 18.40 -8.98
C LEU A 163 -14.17 19.40 -7.95
N GLY A 164 -13.31 20.13 -7.22
CA GLY A 164 -13.71 21.07 -6.18
C GLY A 164 -14.32 20.43 -4.93
N ILE A 165 -14.25 19.09 -4.81
CA ILE A 165 -14.82 18.32 -3.71
C ILE A 165 -13.73 18.08 -2.65
N PRO A 166 -13.97 18.35 -1.35
CA PRO A 166 -12.98 18.13 -0.30
C PRO A 166 -12.56 16.66 -0.20
N ALA A 167 -11.27 16.40 0.02
CA ALA A 167 -10.66 15.05 0.10
C ALA A 167 -11.34 14.12 1.11
N ILE A 168 -11.98 14.67 2.13
CA ILE A 168 -12.78 13.93 3.12
C ILE A 168 -13.91 13.15 2.43
N PHE A 169 -14.54 13.69 1.39
CA PHE A 169 -15.63 13.01 0.70
C PHE A 169 -15.15 11.73 0.00
N PHE A 170 -13.99 11.80 -0.66
CA PHE A 170 -13.37 10.62 -1.28
C PHE A 170 -12.93 9.60 -0.23
N GLY A 171 -12.36 10.06 0.89
CA GLY A 171 -12.02 9.19 2.02
C GLY A 171 -13.24 8.48 2.61
N LEU A 172 -14.31 9.22 2.85
CA LEU A 172 -15.57 8.67 3.36
C LEU A 172 -16.19 7.68 2.37
N ALA A 173 -16.25 8.01 1.08
CA ALA A 173 -16.75 7.09 0.06
C ALA A 173 -15.95 5.78 0.02
N GLN A 174 -14.61 5.85 0.03
CA GLN A 174 -13.75 4.67 0.09
C GLN A 174 -13.98 3.86 1.36
N THR A 175 -14.12 4.52 2.52
CA THR A 175 -14.36 3.82 3.79
C THR A 175 -15.73 3.16 3.83
N LEU A 176 -16.77 3.76 3.24
CA LEU A 176 -18.09 3.16 3.13
C LEU A 176 -18.06 1.90 2.26
N ILE A 177 -17.33 1.92 1.14
CA ILE A 177 -17.15 0.74 0.28
C ILE A 177 -16.44 -0.38 1.06
N LEU A 178 -15.34 -0.06 1.75
CA LEU A 178 -14.60 -1.02 2.57
C LEU A 178 -15.46 -1.57 3.72
N ALA A 179 -16.25 -0.73 4.39
CA ALA A 179 -17.18 -1.12 5.44
C ALA A 179 -18.30 -2.03 4.91
N GLY A 180 -18.77 -1.78 3.69
CA GLY A 180 -19.72 -2.65 2.99
C GLY A 180 -19.14 -4.04 2.76
N ILE A 181 -17.93 -4.14 2.21
CA ILE A 181 -17.22 -5.41 2.00
C ILE A 181 -17.01 -6.14 3.34
N TYR A 182 -16.55 -5.42 4.37
CA TYR A 182 -16.36 -5.97 5.71
C TYR A 182 -17.65 -6.54 6.30
N SER A 183 -18.76 -5.80 6.17
CA SER A 183 -20.09 -6.22 6.64
C SER A 183 -20.60 -7.46 5.91
N LEU A 184 -20.34 -7.59 4.61
CA LEU A 184 -20.69 -8.77 3.82
C LEU A 184 -19.93 -10.02 4.28
N ILE A 185 -18.63 -9.88 4.59
CA ILE A 185 -17.82 -10.98 5.15
C ILE A 185 -18.39 -11.44 6.49
N LEU A 186 -18.72 -10.50 7.39
CA LEU A 186 -19.31 -10.85 8.70
C LEU A 186 -20.71 -11.47 8.59
N ARG A 187 -21.51 -11.08 7.60
CA ARG A 187 -22.80 -11.72 7.33
C ARG A 187 -22.60 -13.17 6.86
N ARG A 188 -21.65 -13.42 5.96
CA ARG A 188 -21.31 -14.79 5.52
C ARG A 188 -20.84 -15.67 6.67
N GLU A 189 -19.89 -15.20 7.49
CA GLU A 189 -19.41 -15.98 8.64
C GLU A 189 -20.52 -16.28 9.66
N ARG A 190 -21.48 -15.36 9.86
CA ARG A 190 -22.63 -15.61 10.73
C ARG A 190 -23.57 -16.67 10.17
N LEU A 191 -23.86 -16.63 8.87
CA LEU A 191 -24.71 -17.62 8.21
C LEU A 191 -24.07 -19.02 8.25
N GLU A 192 -22.75 -19.12 8.01
CA GLU A 192 -22.03 -20.39 8.11
C GLU A 192 -22.08 -20.97 9.53
N LYS A 193 -21.99 -20.12 10.57
CA LYS A 193 -22.11 -20.56 11.97
C LYS A 193 -23.53 -21.01 12.33
N VAL A 194 -24.56 -20.35 11.80
CA VAL A 194 -25.96 -20.75 12.03
C VAL A 194 -26.23 -22.10 11.36
N ASN A 195 -25.86 -22.26 10.08
CA ASN A 195 -26.04 -23.51 9.35
C ASN A 195 -25.28 -24.68 10.01
N ALA A 196 -24.10 -24.43 10.58
CA ALA A 196 -23.33 -25.44 11.32
C ALA A 196 -23.89 -25.76 12.72
N ALA A 197 -24.76 -24.92 13.27
CA ALA A 197 -25.45 -25.16 14.54
C ALA A 197 -26.77 -25.91 14.36
N GLU A 198 -27.35 -25.87 13.15
CA GLU A 198 -28.57 -26.61 12.79
C GLU A 198 -28.29 -28.03 12.26
N SER A 199 -27.04 -28.36 11.92
CA SER A 199 -26.57 -29.68 11.49
C SER A 199 -25.97 -30.51 12.63
#